data_AF-A0A6B3CCW9-F1
#
_entry.id   AF-A0A6B3CCW9-F1
#
_cell.length_a   1.000
_cell.length_b   1.000
_cell.length_c   1.000
_cell.angle_alpha   90.00
_cell.angle_beta   90.00
_cell.angle_gamma   90.00
#
_symmetry.space_group_name_H-M   'P 1'
#
loop_
_entity.id
_entity.type
_entity.pdbx_description
1 polymer ?
#
loop_
_entity_poly.entity_id
_entity_poly.type
_entity_poly.pdbx_seq_one_letter_code
_entity_poly.pdbx_strand_id
1 'polypeptide(L)'
;MRGRMSAAKSYAAPYELGEPMQGGAVGEVVASNAEGIAVGDHVLHFLGWREYAAVDAKSAVKVDPDAAPLSTYLGVLGMTGL
;
A
#
# COMPACT_ATOMS: atom_id res chain seq x y z
N MET A 1 11.40 -5.44 -4.14
CA MET A 1 11.64 -4.34 -5.11
C MET A 1 12.68 -4.72 -6.16
N ARG A 2 13.96 -4.94 -5.81
CA ARG A 2 15.06 -5.15 -6.78
C ARG A 2 14.80 -6.22 -7.87
N GLY A 3 14.22 -7.36 -7.50
CA GLY A 3 13.92 -8.42 -8.48
C GLY A 3 12.96 -8.01 -9.59
N ARG A 4 12.05 -7.07 -9.32
CA ARG A 4 11.10 -6.52 -10.31
C ARG A 4 11.72 -5.41 -11.17
N MET A 5 12.96 -4.98 -10.89
CA MET A 5 13.70 -4.02 -11.74
C MET A 5 14.37 -4.71 -12.94
N SER A 6 14.33 -6.04 -13.02
CA SER A 6 14.87 -6.83 -14.12
C SER A 6 13.72 -7.42 -14.95
N ALA A 7 13.90 -7.50 -16.26
CA ALA A 7 12.97 -8.18 -17.18
C ALA A 7 13.16 -9.71 -17.19
N ALA A 8 14.06 -10.26 -16.37
CA ALA A 8 14.26 -11.70 -16.26
C ALA A 8 13.02 -12.41 -15.71
N LYS A 9 12.87 -13.71 -16.06
CA LYS A 9 11.72 -14.52 -15.62
C LYS A 9 11.60 -14.52 -14.09
N SER A 10 10.44 -14.12 -13.59
CA SER A 10 10.10 -14.05 -12.17
C SER A 10 8.63 -14.43 -11.97
N TYR A 11 8.26 -14.84 -10.76
CA TYR A 11 6.86 -15.08 -10.39
C TYR A 11 6.07 -13.77 -10.25
N ALA A 12 6.75 -12.65 -10.05
CA ALA A 12 6.17 -11.32 -9.99
C ALA A 12 6.55 -10.54 -11.25
N ALA A 13 5.56 -9.89 -11.87
CA ALA A 13 5.78 -9.04 -13.04
C ALA A 13 6.80 -7.93 -12.76
N PRO A 14 7.66 -7.56 -13.73
CA PRO A 14 8.57 -6.44 -13.57
C PRO A 14 7.83 -5.11 -13.38
N TYR A 15 8.58 -4.06 -13.00
CA TYR A 15 8.08 -2.70 -13.05
C TYR A 15 8.14 -2.20 -14.49
N GLU A 16 7.04 -1.60 -14.94
CA GLU A 16 6.95 -0.94 -16.24
C GLU A 16 7.61 0.44 -16.18
N LEU A 17 8.35 0.79 -17.23
CA LEU A 17 8.96 2.11 -17.33
C LEU A 17 7.89 3.18 -17.55
N GLY A 18 8.01 4.29 -16.83
CA GLY A 18 7.05 5.40 -16.90
C GLY A 18 5.80 5.21 -16.03
N GLU A 19 5.62 4.03 -15.44
CA GLU A 19 4.47 3.74 -14.58
C GLU A 19 4.82 3.89 -13.09
N PRO A 20 3.86 4.28 -12.23
CA PRO A 20 4.06 4.32 -10.79
C PRO A 20 4.45 2.94 -10.23
N MET A 21 5.48 2.90 -9.39
CA MET A 21 5.93 1.66 -8.75
C MET A 21 4.87 1.10 -7.79
N GLN A 22 4.69 -0.21 -7.81
CA GLN A 22 3.83 -0.93 -6.85
C GLN A 22 4.60 -1.33 -5.59
N GLY A 23 3.91 -1.38 -4.46
CA GLY A 23 4.47 -1.76 -3.16
C GLY A 23 3.56 -1.36 -2.00
N GLY A 24 3.86 -1.86 -0.80
CA GLY A 24 3.13 -1.48 0.41
C GLY A 24 3.27 0.01 0.72
N ALA A 25 2.16 0.66 1.03
CA ALA A 25 2.11 2.05 1.49
C ALA A 25 0.99 2.22 2.52
N VAL A 26 1.21 3.10 3.48
CA VAL A 26 0.21 3.54 4.47
C VAL A 26 -0.07 5.01 4.22
N GLY A 27 -1.35 5.39 4.22
CA GLY A 27 -1.77 6.76 4.03
C GLY A 27 -3.13 7.06 4.67
N GLU A 28 -3.46 8.34 4.76
CA GLU A 28 -4.74 8.84 5.23
C GLU A 28 -5.75 8.92 4.07
N VAL A 29 -6.99 8.55 4.34
CA VAL A 29 -8.09 8.65 3.38
C VAL A 29 -8.53 10.11 3.29
N VAL A 30 -8.27 10.76 2.17
CA VAL A 30 -8.66 12.16 1.91
C VAL A 30 -10.03 12.30 1.23
N ALA A 31 -10.52 11.23 0.60
CA ALA A 31 -11.84 11.15 -0.03
C ALA A 31 -12.31 9.69 -0.04
N SER A 32 -13.59 9.45 0.22
CA SER A 32 -14.16 8.09 0.19
C SER A 32 -15.61 8.08 -0.33
N ASN A 33 -15.91 7.08 -1.14
CA ASN A 33 -17.26 6.66 -1.52
C ASN A 33 -17.54 5.20 -1.12
N ALA A 34 -16.71 4.62 -0.24
CA ALA A 34 -16.79 3.24 0.19
C ALA A 34 -17.42 3.12 1.58
N GLU A 35 -18.24 2.09 1.78
CA GLU A 35 -18.73 1.75 3.11
C GLU A 35 -17.60 1.18 3.98
N GLY A 36 -17.53 1.59 5.25
CA GLY A 36 -16.54 1.08 6.21
C GLY A 36 -15.16 1.74 6.17
N ILE A 37 -14.87 2.60 5.20
CA ILE A 37 -13.66 3.43 5.12
C ILE A 37 -14.07 4.89 4.96
N ALA A 38 -13.80 5.71 5.96
CA ALA A 38 -14.17 7.12 6.01
C ALA A 38 -12.96 8.03 5.80
N VAL A 39 -13.22 9.30 5.46
CA VAL A 39 -12.18 10.34 5.44
C VAL A 39 -11.53 10.45 6.82
N GLY A 40 -10.20 10.54 6.87
CA GLY A 40 -9.39 10.53 8.09
C GLY A 40 -8.97 9.14 8.58
N ASP A 41 -9.56 8.06 8.05
CA ASP A 41 -9.06 6.71 8.32
C ASP A 41 -7.65 6.54 7.74
N HIS A 42 -6.82 5.76 8.43
CA HIS A 42 -5.54 5.33 7.90
C HIS A 42 -5.66 3.93 7.30
N VAL A 43 -5.07 3.72 6.13
CA VAL A 43 -5.16 2.44 5.41
C VAL A 43 -3.80 1.99 4.89
N LEU A 44 -3.55 0.68 4.96
CA LEU A 44 -2.49 -0.03 4.26
C LEU A 44 -3.02 -0.52 2.90
N HIS A 45 -2.27 -0.27 1.82
CA HIS A 45 -2.58 -0.74 0.46
C HIS A 45 -1.30 -1.04 -0.34
N PHE A 46 -1.43 -1.59 -1.56
CA PHE A 46 -0.29 -2.01 -2.40
C PHE A 46 0.03 -1.11 -3.62
N LEU A 47 -0.65 0.03 -3.72
CA LEU A 47 -0.43 1.04 -4.76
C LEU A 47 0.66 2.06 -4.39
N GLY A 48 1.78 1.65 -3.81
CA GLY A 48 2.80 2.57 -3.27
C GLY A 48 3.44 3.58 -4.25
N TRP A 49 4.47 4.29 -3.76
CA TRP A 49 5.30 5.26 -4.50
C TRP A 49 4.53 6.27 -5.35
N ARG A 50 3.65 7.01 -4.68
CA ARG A 50 2.88 8.15 -5.20
C ARG A 50 2.30 8.96 -4.04
N GLU A 51 1.89 10.18 -4.30
CA GLU A 51 1.25 11.04 -3.30
C GLU A 51 -0.23 10.67 -3.10
N TYR A 52 -0.92 10.26 -4.17
CA TYR A 52 -2.33 9.87 -4.13
C TYR A 52 -2.57 8.57 -4.89
N ALA A 53 -3.46 7.74 -4.35
CA ALA A 53 -3.90 6.49 -4.97
C ALA A 53 -5.42 6.36 -4.89
N ALA A 54 -6.07 6.02 -5.99
CA ALA A 54 -7.43 5.50 -5.96
C ALA A 54 -7.36 4.00 -5.64
N VAL A 55 -7.89 3.59 -4.49
CA VAL A 55 -7.79 2.22 -3.98
C VAL A 55 -9.19 1.61 -3.93
N ASP A 56 -9.33 0.37 -4.38
CA ASP A 56 -10.54 -0.41 -4.07
C ASP A 56 -10.55 -0.71 -2.57
N ALA A 57 -11.62 -0.34 -1.87
CA ALA A 57 -11.77 -0.56 -0.44
C ALA A 57 -11.56 -2.02 -0.01
N LYS A 58 -11.86 -2.99 -0.89
CA LYS A 58 -11.64 -4.43 -0.63
C LYS A 58 -10.15 -4.81 -0.60
N SER A 59 -9.30 -3.98 -1.20
CA SER A 59 -7.84 -4.16 -1.25
C SER A 59 -7.10 -3.26 -0.24
N ALA A 60 -7.84 -2.53 0.59
CA ALA A 60 -7.31 -1.68 1.64
C ALA A 60 -7.58 -2.32 3.01
N VAL A 61 -6.65 -2.16 3.94
CA VAL A 61 -6.79 -2.61 5.32
C VAL A 61 -6.69 -1.40 6.23
N LYS A 62 -7.72 -1.14 7.05
CA LYS A 62 -7.65 -0.09 8.07
C LYS A 62 -6.54 -0.40 9.07
N VAL A 63 -5.76 0.62 9.41
CA VAL A 63 -4.69 0.56 10.40
C VAL A 63 -4.89 1.66 11.43
N ASP A 64 -4.34 1.45 12.63
CA ASP A 64 -4.57 2.31 13.77
C ASP A 64 -3.27 3.06 14.14
N PRO A 65 -3.21 4.39 13.95
CA PRO A 65 -2.05 5.19 14.34
C PRO A 65 -1.81 5.24 15.85
N ASP A 66 -2.82 4.99 16.68
CA ASP A 66 -2.71 5.01 18.14
C ASP A 66 -2.20 3.68 18.70
N ALA A 67 -2.39 2.58 17.97
CA ALA A 67 -1.87 1.27 18.35
C ALA A 67 -0.35 1.14 18.13
N ALA A 68 0.17 1.75 17.06
CA ALA A 68 1.60 1.78 16.75
C ALA A 68 1.93 2.86 15.69
N PRO A 69 3.19 3.32 15.58
CA PRO A 69 3.59 4.20 14.49
C PRO A 69 3.25 3.60 13.12
N LEU A 70 2.62 4.36 12.22
CA LEU A 70 2.10 3.86 10.95
C LEU A 70 3.12 3.09 10.09
N SER A 71 4.40 3.48 10.14
CA SER A 71 5.48 2.79 9.42
C SER A 71 5.68 1.33 9.85
N THR A 72 5.26 0.95 11.06
CA THR A 72 5.38 -0.42 11.57
C THR A 72 4.52 -1.42 10.79
N TYR A 73 3.40 -0.97 10.21
CA TYR A 73 2.54 -1.75 9.31
C TYR A 73 3.20 -2.07 7.96
N LEU A 74 4.31 -1.39 7.62
CA LEU A 74 5.14 -1.73 6.45
C LEU A 74 6.26 -2.72 6.79
N GLY A 75 6.39 -3.11 8.06
CA GLY A 75 7.42 -4.03 8.55
C GLY A 75 6.84 -5.09 9.47
N VAL A 76 7.12 -4.96 10.77
CA VAL A 76 6.83 -5.97 11.79
C VAL A 76 5.33 -6.24 12.01
N LEU A 77 4.45 -5.29 11.70
CA LEU A 77 2.99 -5.49 11.74
C LEU A 77 2.40 -5.78 10.35
N GLY A 78 3.23 -5.87 9.31
CA GLY A 78 2.82 -6.12 7.93
C GLY A 78 3.26 -7.50 7.42
N MET A 79 3.35 -7.64 6.09
CA MET A 79 3.75 -8.89 5.42
C MET A 79 5.10 -9.47 5.87
N THR A 80 5.99 -8.68 6.47
CA THR A 80 7.30 -9.18 6.93
C THR A 80 7.21 -9.86 8.30
N GLY A 81 6.24 -9.48 9.14
CA GLY A 81 6.06 -10.04 10.48
C GLY A 81 5.01 -11.16 10.58
N LEU A 82 4.24 -11.40 9.52
CA LEU A 82 3.25 -12.48 9.38
C LEU A 82 3.81 -13.64 8.58
#